data_AF-A0A7W0ZYP1-F1
#
_entry.id   AF-A0A7W0ZYP1-F1
#
_cell.length_a   1.000
_cell.length_b   1.000
_cell.length_c   1.000
_cell.angle_alpha   90.00
_cell.angle_beta   90.00
_cell.angle_gamma   90.00
#
_symmetry.space_group_name_H-M   'P 1'
#
loop_
_entity.id
_entity.type
_entity.pdbx_description
1 polymer ?
#
loop_
_entity_poly.entity_id
_entity_poly.type
_entity_poly.pdbx_seq_one_letter_code
_entity_poly.pdbx_strand_id
1 'polypeptide(L)'
;MSFSFMNTTPPRKDGADARAKVAADELTHRAGLLFRLGYSEADATKRLCDRIAWELEGNRPDSLNDNAIGKIVADTYARRPK
;
A
#
# COMPACT_ATOMS: atom_id res chain seq x y z
N MET A 1 36.19 -11.46 9.79
CA MET A 1 36.62 -10.24 9.09
C MET A 1 35.39 -9.39 8.84
N SER A 2 35.39 -8.11 9.21
CA SER A 2 34.33 -7.14 8.87
C SER A 2 34.91 -6.10 7.92
N PHE A 3 34.26 -5.87 6.79
CA PHE A 3 34.68 -4.84 5.84
C PHE A 3 33.99 -3.52 6.16
N SER A 4 34.67 -2.38 5.99
CA SER A 4 34.09 -1.06 6.28
C SER A 4 32.85 -0.73 5.43
N PHE A 5 32.73 -1.32 4.23
CA PHE A 5 31.54 -1.21 3.39
C PHE A 5 30.34 -2.07 3.88
N MET A 6 30.55 -3.00 4.82
CA MET A 6 29.48 -3.79 5.44
C MET A 6 28.83 -3.09 6.64
N ASN A 7 29.35 -1.92 7.06
CA ASN A 7 28.66 -1.09 8.04
C ASN A 7 27.44 -0.46 7.37
N THR A 8 26.30 -1.15 7.48
CA THR A 8 25.02 -0.62 7.04
C THR A 8 24.57 0.46 8.03
N THR A 9 24.18 1.62 7.50
CA THR A 9 23.48 2.62 8.30
C THR A 9 22.23 1.97 8.87
N PRO A 10 22.01 1.98 10.20
CA PRO A 10 20.81 1.40 10.78
C PRO A 10 19.57 2.07 10.17
N PRO A 11 18.50 1.31 9.90
CA PRO A 11 17.28 1.87 9.35
C PRO A 11 16.79 3.02 10.24
N ARG A 12 16.35 4.11 9.61
CA ARG A 12 15.81 5.24 10.35
C ARG A 12 14.62 4.79 11.21
N LYS A 13 14.48 5.38 12.40
CA LYS A 13 13.40 5.07 13.35
C LYS A 13 12.00 5.28 12.76
N ASP A 14 11.85 6.26 11.87
CA ASP A 14 10.62 6.61 11.14
C ASP A 14 10.49 5.92 9.77
N GLY A 15 11.45 5.06 9.40
CA GLY A 15 11.50 4.45 8.07
C GLY A 15 10.34 3.50 7.79
N ALA A 16 9.78 2.86 8.82
CA ALA A 16 8.61 2.00 8.67
C ALA A 16 7.35 2.81 8.33
N ASP A 17 7.11 3.89 9.06
CA ASP A 17 5.95 4.78 8.85
C ASP A 17 6.04 5.47 7.48
N ALA A 18 7.24 5.92 7.09
CA ALA A 18 7.46 6.51 5.78
C ALA A 18 7.14 5.52 4.64
N ARG A 19 7.55 4.25 4.77
CA ARG A 19 7.20 3.20 3.80
C ARG A 19 5.71 2.91 3.77
N ALA A 20 5.06 2.86 4.93
CA ALA A 20 3.62 2.63 5.03
C ALA A 20 2.82 3.77 4.35
N LYS A 21 3.26 5.02 4.53
CA LYS A 21 2.66 6.18 3.86
C LYS A 21 2.80 6.11 2.34
N VAL A 22 4.00 5.80 1.84
CA VAL A 22 4.22 5.65 0.39
C VAL A 22 3.34 4.55 -0.19
N ALA A 23 3.20 3.42 0.50
CA ALA A 23 2.33 2.33 0.06
C ALA A 23 0.85 2.76 0.04
N ALA A 24 0.37 3.54 1.01
CA ALA A 24 -1.00 4.05 1.03
C ALA A 24 -1.28 5.05 -0.12
N ASP A 25 -0.32 5.95 -0.41
CA ASP A 25 -0.41 6.88 -1.54
C ASP A 25 -0.48 6.09 -2.87
N GLU A 26 0.37 5.09 -3.02
CA GLU A 26 0.38 4.22 -4.19
C GLU A 26 -0.94 3.43 -4.34
N LEU A 27 -1.52 2.92 -3.25
CA LEU A 27 -2.83 2.27 -3.26
C LEU A 27 -3.93 3.20 -3.76
N THR A 28 -3.89 4.47 -3.37
CA THR A 28 -4.83 5.49 -3.86
C THR A 28 -4.72 5.67 -5.38
N HIS A 29 -3.49 5.76 -5.91
CA HIS A 29 -3.27 5.86 -7.35
C HIS A 29 -3.74 4.62 -8.11
N ARG A 30 -3.45 3.42 -7.59
CA ARG A 30 -3.84 2.13 -8.18
C ARG A 30 -5.35 1.93 -8.16
N ALA A 31 -6.02 2.19 -7.03
CA ALA A 31 -7.49 2.21 -6.93
C ALA A 31 -8.08 3.15 -7.98
N GLY A 32 -7.42 4.27 -8.19
CA GLY A 32 -7.78 5.20 -9.22
C GLY A 32 -7.65 4.69 -10.65
N LEU A 33 -6.62 3.92 -10.94
CA LEU A 33 -6.48 3.29 -12.25
C LEU A 33 -7.58 2.24 -12.46
N LEU A 34 -7.85 1.43 -11.44
CA LEU A 34 -8.88 0.39 -11.49
C LEU A 34 -10.28 0.96 -11.75
N PHE A 35 -10.61 2.10 -11.13
CA PHE A 35 -11.85 2.83 -11.43
C PHE A 35 -11.95 3.18 -12.93
N ARG A 36 -10.88 3.77 -13.51
CA ARG A 36 -10.86 4.16 -14.93
C ARG A 36 -10.95 2.96 -15.87
N LEU A 37 -10.47 1.81 -15.43
CA LEU A 37 -10.55 0.55 -16.17
C LEU A 37 -11.93 -0.15 -16.02
N GLY A 38 -12.87 0.44 -15.28
CA GLY A 38 -14.23 -0.08 -15.12
C GLY A 38 -14.39 -1.18 -14.07
N TYR A 39 -13.41 -1.36 -13.17
CA TYR A 39 -13.54 -2.32 -12.08
C TYR A 39 -14.50 -1.84 -11.01
N SER A 40 -15.32 -2.76 -10.50
CA SER A 40 -16.15 -2.51 -9.32
C SER A 40 -15.27 -2.22 -8.09
N GLU A 41 -15.84 -1.51 -7.12
CA GLU A 41 -15.16 -1.20 -5.85
C GLU A 41 -14.73 -2.48 -5.11
N ALA A 42 -15.59 -3.50 -5.12
CA ALA A 42 -15.31 -4.80 -4.50
C ALA A 42 -14.16 -5.53 -5.19
N ASP A 43 -14.14 -5.54 -6.53
CA ASP A 43 -13.06 -6.18 -7.29
C ASP A 43 -11.73 -5.45 -7.11
N ALA A 44 -11.77 -4.11 -7.09
CA ALA A 44 -10.59 -3.29 -6.85
C ALA A 44 -10.02 -3.52 -5.45
N THR A 45 -10.88 -3.56 -4.43
CA THR A 45 -10.47 -3.85 -3.05
C THR A 45 -9.81 -5.21 -2.94
N LYS A 46 -10.44 -6.26 -3.47
CA LYS A 46 -9.88 -7.62 -3.46
C LYS A 46 -8.50 -7.67 -4.12
N ARG A 47 -8.38 -7.13 -5.33
CA ARG A 47 -7.10 -7.11 -6.07
C ARG A 47 -5.99 -6.38 -5.32
N LEU A 48 -6.32 -5.27 -4.65
CA LEU A 48 -5.34 -4.50 -3.90
C LEU A 48 -4.94 -5.18 -2.58
N CYS A 49 -5.88 -5.85 -1.90
CA CYS A 49 -5.55 -6.68 -0.74
C CYS A 49 -4.62 -7.84 -1.12
N ASP A 50 -4.94 -8.60 -2.17
CA ASP A 50 -4.12 -9.71 -2.66
C ASP A 50 -2.71 -9.23 -3.03
N ARG A 51 -2.63 -8.06 -3.67
CA ARG A 51 -1.35 -7.46 -4.05
C ARG A 51 -0.52 -7.03 -2.83
N ILE A 52 -1.13 -6.39 -1.83
CA ILE A 52 -0.40 -5.98 -0.62
C ILE A 52 0.03 -7.19 0.20
N ALA A 53 -0.79 -8.23 0.25
CA ALA A 53 -0.41 -9.50 0.87
C ALA A 53 0.85 -10.08 0.22
N TRP A 54 0.94 -10.03 -1.12
CA TRP A 54 2.12 -10.46 -1.87
C TRP A 54 3.34 -9.52 -1.71
N GLU A 55 3.13 -8.21 -1.79
CA GLU A 55 4.23 -7.22 -1.75
C GLU A 55 4.86 -7.08 -0.36
N LEU A 56 4.07 -7.27 0.71
CA LEU A 56 4.48 -7.04 2.09
C LEU A 56 4.42 -8.30 2.97
N GLU A 57 4.48 -9.49 2.37
CA GLU A 57 4.45 -10.75 3.12
C GLU A 57 5.49 -10.75 4.26
N GLY A 58 5.05 -11.00 5.49
CA GLY A 58 5.88 -11.00 6.70
C GLY A 58 6.28 -9.62 7.25
N ASN A 59 6.03 -8.52 6.54
CA ASN A 59 6.39 -7.15 6.96
C ASN A 59 5.25 -6.13 6.78
N ARG A 60 4.00 -6.61 6.68
CA ARG A 60 2.82 -5.77 6.49
C ARG A 60 2.57 -4.91 7.74
N PRO A 61 2.61 -3.57 7.64
CA PRO A 61 2.23 -2.69 8.74
C PRO A 61 0.74 -2.84 9.07
N ASP A 62 0.38 -2.73 10.35
CA ASP A 62 -1.02 -2.77 10.81
C ASP A 62 -1.89 -1.68 10.15
N SER A 63 -1.27 -0.54 9.81
CA SER A 63 -1.91 0.57 9.11
C SER A 63 -2.33 0.23 7.67
N LEU A 64 -1.86 -0.89 7.12
CA LEU A 64 -2.19 -1.37 5.78
C LEU A 64 -3.01 -2.65 5.81
N ASN A 65 -3.78 -2.92 6.87
CA ASN A 65 -4.71 -4.06 6.92
C ASN A 65 -5.84 -3.94 5.87
N ASP A 66 -6.60 -5.03 5.66
CA ASP A 66 -7.61 -5.09 4.60
C ASP A 66 -8.71 -4.03 4.75
N ASN A 67 -9.08 -3.68 6.00
CA ASN A 67 -10.04 -2.62 6.28
C ASN A 67 -9.52 -1.24 5.87
N ALA A 68 -8.24 -0.96 6.12
CA ALA A 68 -7.60 0.28 5.71
C ALA A 68 -7.53 0.39 4.18
N ILE A 69 -7.21 -0.70 3.49
CA ILE A 69 -7.23 -0.76 2.02
C ILE A 69 -8.63 -0.51 1.48
N GLY A 70 -9.65 -1.19 2.03
CA GLY A 70 -11.05 -0.98 1.65
C GLY A 70 -11.48 0.48 1.80
N LYS A 71 -11.09 1.13 2.91
CA LYS A 71 -11.35 2.56 3.12
C LYS A 71 -10.69 3.44 2.07
N ILE A 72 -9.41 3.19 1.73
CA ILE A 72 -8.71 3.94 0.68
C ILE A 72 -9.43 3.81 -0.66
N VAL A 73 -9.88 2.60 -1.01
CA VAL A 73 -10.61 2.34 -2.26
C VAL A 73 -11.95 3.08 -2.26
N ALA A 74 -12.74 2.93 -1.19
CA ALA A 74 -14.03 3.60 -1.04
C ALA A 74 -13.89 5.13 -1.15
N ASP A 75 -12.94 5.72 -0.42
CA ASP A 75 -12.66 7.16 -0.46
C ASP A 75 -12.23 7.60 -1.87
N THR A 76 -11.46 6.76 -2.58
CA THR A 76 -11.01 7.05 -3.94
C THR A 76 -12.15 7.01 -4.94
N TYR A 77 -13.05 6.03 -4.82
CA TYR A 77 -14.20 5.84 -5.70
C TYR A 77 -15.26 6.91 -5.45
N ALA A 78 -15.53 7.27 -4.19
CA ALA A 78 -16.51 8.30 -3.82
C ALA A 78 -16.17 9.70 -4.37
N ARG A 79 -14.88 10.00 -4.56
CA ARG A 79 -14.40 11.29 -5.11
C ARG A 79 -14.54 11.41 -6.63
N ARG A 80 -15.01 10.36 -7.33
CA ARG A 80 -14.97 10.30 -8.79
C ARG A 80 -16.38 10.34 -9.39
N PRO A 81 -16.56 11.07 -10.50
CA PRO A 81 -17.83 11.11 -11.19
C PRO A 81 -18.16 9.73 -11.76
N LYS A 82 -19.43 9.32 -11.64
CA LYS A 82 -19.97 8.07 -12.19
C LYS A 82 -20.24 8.21 -13.69
#